data_AF-A0A452U5W9-F1
#
_entry.id   AF-A0A452U5W9-F1
#
_cell.length_a   1.000
_cell.length_b   1.000
_cell.length_c   1.000
_cell.angle_alpha   90.00
_cell.angle_beta   90.00
_cell.angle_gamma   90.00
#
_symmetry.space_group_name_H-M   'P 1'
#
loop_
_entity.id
_entity.type
_entity.pdbx_description
1 polymer ?
#
loop_
_entity_poly.entity_id
_entity_poly.type
_entity_poly.pdbx_seq_one_letter_code
_entity_poly.pdbx_strand_id
1 'polypeptide(L)'
;MGDGLGWPQVKRLDALLSEPIPIHGRGNFPTLSVQPRQIVQVVRSSLEERGLHVQGVRLHGSAASHVLHPESGLGYKDLDLVFRVDLRSEASFQLTKEVVLACLLDFLPAGVNRAKITPLTLKEAYVQKLVKVCTDTDRWSLISLSNKSGKNVELKFVDSVRRQFEFSVDSFQIILDSLLLFGQCSSTPMSEAFHPTVTGESLYGDFAEALDHLRHRVIATRSPEEIRGGGLLKYCHLLVRGFRPRPTPESCSPCSILKPTFLEIIPFEISSQFEGAVSPAGALTDKQAPVITSTVTHNPPRVTTLPCYHKRVRPSPFGTQSHVCTPIPQLPPHILNWGDILERVSLEPDQGGKQSANLSTGPDCQPKPNRSCSRNCQPEES
;
A
#
# COMPACT_ATOMS: atom_id res chain seq x y z
N MET A 1 -5.93 -25.22 -5.29
CA MET A 1 -5.60 -25.35 -3.85
C MET A 1 -4.21 -25.95 -3.72
N GLY A 2 -3.19 -25.13 -3.44
CA GLY A 2 -1.82 -25.58 -3.16
C GLY A 2 -1.04 -26.13 -4.35
N ASP A 3 0.18 -25.62 -4.59
CA ASP A 3 1.19 -26.32 -5.38
C ASP A 3 2.57 -26.17 -4.74
N GLY A 4 3.43 -27.15 -4.93
CA GLY A 4 4.81 -27.12 -4.44
C GLY A 4 5.65 -26.15 -5.27
N LEU A 5 6.38 -25.26 -4.61
CA LEU A 5 7.29 -24.36 -5.30
C LEU A 5 8.53 -25.12 -5.75
N GLY A 6 8.93 -24.94 -7.02
CA GLY A 6 10.19 -25.47 -7.53
C GLY A 6 11.40 -24.71 -6.98
N TRP A 7 12.59 -25.32 -7.05
CA TRP A 7 13.83 -24.74 -6.51
C TRP A 7 14.08 -23.27 -6.93
N PRO A 8 13.92 -22.87 -8.21
CA PRO A 8 14.11 -21.46 -8.58
C PRO A 8 13.18 -20.49 -7.85
N GLN A 9 11.95 -20.91 -7.53
CA GLN A 9 10.98 -20.11 -6.77
C GLN A 9 11.36 -20.05 -5.30
N VAL A 10 11.73 -21.19 -4.70
CA VAL A 10 12.20 -21.25 -3.29
C VAL A 10 13.45 -20.40 -3.09
N LYS A 11 14.42 -20.47 -4.01
CA LYS A 11 15.63 -19.65 -3.96
C LYS A 11 15.32 -18.14 -4.05
N ARG A 12 14.36 -17.74 -4.90
CA ARG A 12 13.93 -16.34 -4.98
C ARG A 12 13.22 -15.87 -3.72
N LEU A 13 12.36 -16.72 -3.15
CA LEU A 13 11.69 -16.44 -1.89
C LEU A 13 12.70 -16.23 -0.76
N ASP A 14 13.69 -17.12 -0.68
CA ASP A 14 14.77 -17.02 0.30
C ASP A 14 15.56 -15.73 0.18
N ALA A 15 15.96 -15.36 -1.04
CA ALA A 15 16.64 -14.10 -1.31
C ALA A 15 15.79 -12.90 -0.88
N LEU A 16 14.51 -12.87 -1.29
CA LEU A 16 13.58 -11.80 -0.94
C LEU A 16 13.37 -11.65 0.56
N LEU A 17 13.38 -12.74 1.33
CA LEU A 17 13.23 -12.69 2.79
C LEU A 17 14.55 -12.39 3.53
N SER A 18 15.69 -12.57 2.89
CA SER A 18 17.02 -12.41 3.51
C SER A 18 17.71 -11.10 3.13
N GLU A 19 17.26 -10.44 2.06
CA GLU A 19 17.75 -9.12 1.67
C GLU A 19 17.31 -8.06 2.69
N PRO A 20 18.25 -7.33 3.33
CA PRO A 20 17.90 -6.24 4.23
C PRO A 20 17.18 -5.12 3.49
N ILE A 21 16.06 -4.66 4.04
CA ILE A 21 15.27 -3.58 3.45
C ILE A 21 15.26 -2.36 4.38
N PRO A 22 15.33 -1.13 3.80
CA PRO A 22 15.35 0.09 4.59
C PRO A 22 13.94 0.49 5.05
N ILE A 23 13.76 0.65 6.37
CA ILE A 23 12.57 1.26 6.97
C ILE A 23 12.97 2.66 7.43
N HIS A 24 12.44 3.68 6.76
CA HIS A 24 12.87 5.05 6.93
C HIS A 24 12.17 5.71 8.13
N GLY A 25 12.96 6.21 9.08
CA GLY A 25 12.48 7.06 10.15
C GLY A 25 12.14 8.46 9.65
N ARG A 26 11.07 9.05 10.20
CA ARG A 26 10.76 10.48 10.04
C ARG A 26 11.56 11.33 11.03
N GLY A 27 11.82 12.57 10.64
CA GLY A 27 12.62 13.50 11.45
C GLY A 27 14.04 12.98 11.65
N ASN A 28 14.49 12.96 12.91
CA ASN A 28 15.84 12.55 13.30
C ASN A 28 15.96 11.05 13.63
N PHE A 29 14.91 10.26 13.39
CA PHE A 29 14.98 8.82 13.62
C PHE A 29 15.85 8.14 12.54
N PRO A 30 16.73 7.20 12.91
CA PRO A 30 17.61 6.53 11.96
C PRO A 30 16.82 5.69 10.96
N THR A 31 17.42 5.36 9.82
CA THR A 31 16.87 4.34 8.93
C THR A 31 17.22 2.96 9.49
N LEU A 32 16.21 2.11 9.67
CA LEU A 32 16.42 0.71 10.07
C LEU A 32 16.77 -0.11 8.84
N SER A 33 17.71 -1.03 8.96
CA SER A 33 18.05 -1.99 7.91
C SER A 33 17.75 -3.39 8.44
N VAL A 34 16.60 -3.95 8.05
CA VAL A 34 16.06 -5.17 8.65
C VAL A 34 15.69 -6.17 7.57
N GLN A 35 15.97 -7.45 7.80
CA GLN A 35 15.53 -8.52 6.89
C GLN A 35 14.06 -8.86 7.14
N PRO A 36 13.23 -9.08 6.10
CA PRO A 36 11.86 -9.54 6.28
C PRO A 36 11.74 -10.81 7.12
N ARG A 37 12.67 -11.76 6.95
CA ARG A 37 12.76 -12.97 7.78
C ARG A 37 12.86 -12.63 9.26
N GLN A 38 13.73 -11.69 9.62
CA GLN A 38 13.93 -11.27 11.00
C GLN A 38 12.67 -10.58 11.55
N ILE A 39 12.01 -9.72 10.77
CA ILE A 39 10.73 -9.11 11.17
C ILE A 39 9.70 -10.19 11.48
N VAL A 40 9.53 -11.16 10.59
CA VAL A 40 8.56 -12.25 10.76
C VAL A 40 8.86 -13.06 12.01
N GLN A 41 10.13 -13.45 12.22
CA GLN A 41 10.54 -14.26 13.36
C GLN A 41 10.29 -13.54 14.69
N VAL A 42 10.77 -12.30 14.82
CA VAL A 42 10.62 -11.53 16.07
C VAL A 42 9.15 -11.24 16.36
N VAL A 43 8.38 -10.78 15.36
CA VAL A 43 6.95 -10.49 15.55
C VAL A 43 6.18 -11.75 15.93
N ARG A 44 6.45 -12.90 15.27
CA ARG A 44 5.80 -14.16 15.61
C ARG A 44 6.11 -14.59 17.04
N SER A 45 7.39 -14.64 17.40
CA SER A 45 7.81 -15.06 18.74
C SER A 45 7.23 -14.16 19.82
N SER A 46 7.27 -12.83 19.65
CA SER A 46 6.72 -11.89 20.62
C SER A 46 5.19 -11.95 20.73
N LEU A 47 4.47 -12.30 19.67
CA LEU A 47 3.02 -12.55 19.74
C LEU A 47 2.72 -13.82 20.54
N GLU A 48 3.43 -14.92 20.24
CA GLU A 48 3.25 -16.22 20.90
C GLU A 48 3.61 -16.13 22.39
N GLU A 49 4.69 -15.45 22.75
CA GLU A 49 5.10 -15.19 24.15
C GLU A 49 4.05 -14.40 24.94
N ARG A 50 3.31 -13.51 24.27
CA ARG A 50 2.22 -12.73 24.88
C ARG A 50 0.85 -13.40 24.77
N GLY A 51 0.82 -14.69 24.40
CA GLY A 51 -0.39 -15.51 24.38
C GLY A 51 -1.27 -15.34 23.14
N LEU A 52 -0.81 -14.66 22.09
CA LEU A 52 -1.53 -14.59 20.80
C LEU A 52 -0.97 -15.62 19.83
N HIS A 53 -1.70 -16.71 19.64
CA HIS A 53 -1.27 -17.79 18.75
C HIS A 53 -1.25 -17.35 17.28
N VAL A 54 -0.12 -17.60 16.60
CA VAL A 54 0.06 -17.38 15.16
C VAL A 54 -0.08 -18.71 14.44
N GLN A 55 -1.19 -18.88 13.71
CA GLN A 55 -1.50 -20.13 12.99
C GLN A 55 -0.58 -20.38 11.79
N GLY A 56 0.03 -19.32 11.26
CA GLY A 56 0.97 -19.39 10.14
C GLY A 56 1.24 -18.02 9.55
N VAL A 57 2.36 -17.91 8.81
CA VAL A 57 2.77 -16.67 8.15
C VAL A 57 2.86 -16.87 6.65
N ARG A 58 2.38 -15.88 5.89
CA ARG A 58 2.27 -15.95 4.43
C ARG A 58 2.83 -14.70 3.78
N LEU A 59 3.54 -14.85 2.66
CA LEU A 59 3.83 -13.74 1.75
C LEU A 59 2.65 -13.61 0.78
N HIS A 60 2.09 -12.41 0.63
CA HIS A 60 0.90 -12.18 -0.18
C HIS A 60 1.16 -11.25 -1.38
N GLY A 61 0.23 -11.23 -2.33
CA GLY A 61 0.08 -10.16 -3.30
C GLY A 61 1.17 -10.15 -4.37
N SER A 62 1.53 -8.95 -4.82
CA SER A 62 2.47 -8.77 -5.94
C SER A 62 3.87 -9.36 -5.66
N ALA A 63 4.30 -9.38 -4.40
CA ALA A 63 5.55 -10.01 -3.99
C ALA A 63 5.51 -11.54 -4.17
N ALA A 64 4.40 -12.18 -3.80
CA ALA A 64 4.20 -13.60 -4.06
C ALA A 64 4.18 -13.90 -5.57
N SER A 65 3.46 -13.08 -6.36
CA SER A 65 3.46 -13.20 -7.83
C SER A 65 4.87 -13.07 -8.41
N HIS A 66 5.68 -12.12 -7.91
CA HIS A 66 7.06 -11.93 -8.34
C HIS A 66 7.97 -13.13 -8.03
N VAL A 67 7.80 -13.76 -6.86
CA VAL A 67 8.51 -14.99 -6.52
C VAL A 67 8.15 -16.12 -7.49
N LEU A 68 6.86 -16.28 -7.79
CA LEU A 68 6.37 -17.34 -8.67
C LEU A 68 6.80 -17.14 -10.13
N HIS A 69 6.68 -15.91 -10.65
CA HIS A 69 7.03 -15.55 -12.02
C HIS A 69 7.52 -14.09 -12.13
N PRO A 70 8.84 -13.85 -12.07
CA PRO A 70 9.41 -12.49 -12.06
C PRO A 70 9.25 -11.74 -13.38
N GLU A 71 9.11 -12.46 -14.50
CA GLU A 71 8.99 -11.92 -15.87
C GLU A 71 7.58 -11.41 -16.23
N SER A 72 6.65 -11.47 -15.28
CA SER A 72 5.29 -10.95 -15.43
C SER A 72 5.22 -9.46 -15.75
N GLY A 73 6.28 -8.68 -15.49
CA GLY A 73 6.33 -7.24 -15.71
C GLY A 73 5.55 -6.42 -14.68
N LEU A 74 4.91 -7.08 -13.70
CA LEU A 74 4.25 -6.40 -12.57
C LEU A 74 5.28 -5.79 -11.62
N GLY A 75 6.42 -6.45 -11.45
CA GLY A 75 7.29 -6.23 -10.29
C GLY A 75 6.51 -6.55 -9.00
N TYR A 76 6.93 -5.96 -7.90
CA TYR A 76 6.12 -5.89 -6.69
C TYR A 76 6.23 -4.50 -6.09
N LYS A 77 5.11 -4.02 -5.53
CA LYS A 77 5.06 -2.70 -4.90
C LYS A 77 5.47 -2.84 -3.45
N ASP A 78 4.58 -3.38 -2.62
CA ASP A 78 4.80 -3.54 -1.19
C ASP A 78 5.14 -5.01 -0.86
N LEU A 79 5.78 -5.22 0.28
CA LEU A 79 6.08 -6.54 0.84
C LEU A 79 5.00 -6.90 1.87
N ASP A 80 3.98 -7.62 1.40
CA ASP A 80 2.81 -7.99 2.20
C ASP A 80 3.06 -9.27 3.01
N LEU A 81 3.28 -9.13 4.32
CA LEU A 81 3.46 -10.23 5.26
C LEU A 81 2.17 -10.44 6.06
N VAL A 82 1.51 -11.58 5.85
CA VAL A 82 0.23 -11.91 6.46
C VAL A 82 0.42 -12.90 7.59
N PHE A 83 0.08 -12.50 8.81
CA PHE A 83 0.03 -13.33 10.01
C PHE A 83 -1.40 -13.77 10.24
N ARG A 84 -1.67 -15.08 10.24
CA ARG A 84 -2.98 -15.59 10.65
C ARG A 84 -3.04 -15.68 12.16
N VAL A 85 -3.91 -14.90 12.78
CA VAL A 85 -4.04 -14.76 14.24
C VAL A 85 -5.51 -14.70 14.63
N ASP A 86 -5.83 -15.01 15.89
CA ASP A 86 -7.18 -14.84 16.44
C ASP A 86 -7.36 -13.39 16.92
N LEU A 87 -8.29 -12.63 16.32
CA LEU A 87 -8.58 -11.23 16.67
C LEU A 87 -9.96 -11.08 17.30
N ARG A 88 -10.39 -12.06 18.10
CA ARG A 88 -11.69 -12.06 18.80
C ARG A 88 -11.93 -10.88 19.75
N SER A 89 -10.88 -10.27 20.28
CA SER A 89 -10.99 -9.19 21.28
C SER A 89 -10.24 -7.93 20.89
N GLU A 90 -10.67 -6.78 21.42
CA GLU A 90 -9.96 -5.50 21.27
C GLU A 90 -8.52 -5.57 21.79
N ALA A 91 -8.33 -6.31 22.89
CA ALA A 91 -7.01 -6.53 23.48
C ALA A 91 -6.06 -7.20 22.48
N SER A 92 -6.56 -8.09 21.61
CA SER A 92 -5.75 -8.75 20.58
C SER A 92 -5.29 -7.75 19.51
N PHE A 93 -6.16 -6.83 19.08
CA PHE A 93 -5.77 -5.75 18.16
C PHE A 93 -4.69 -4.86 18.76
N GLN A 94 -4.89 -4.43 20.02
CA GLN A 94 -3.94 -3.59 20.72
C GLN A 94 -2.59 -4.31 20.93
N LEU A 95 -2.64 -5.61 21.26
CA LEU A 95 -1.46 -6.47 21.39
C LEU A 95 -0.64 -6.55 20.09
N THR A 96 -1.27 -6.75 18.94
CA THR A 96 -0.54 -6.79 17.65
C THR A 96 0.22 -5.49 17.38
N LYS A 97 -0.42 -4.35 17.66
CA LYS A 97 0.19 -3.03 17.52
C LYS A 97 1.35 -2.83 18.49
N GLU A 98 1.17 -3.18 19.76
CA GLU A 98 2.23 -3.07 20.76
C GLU A 98 3.44 -3.92 20.42
N VAL A 99 3.22 -5.16 19.98
CA VAL A 99 4.31 -6.06 19.59
C VAL A 99 5.10 -5.48 18.42
N VAL A 100 4.44 -5.04 17.35
CA VAL A 100 5.17 -4.44 16.21
C VAL A 100 5.96 -3.21 16.61
N LEU A 101 5.39 -2.33 17.45
CA LEU A 101 6.11 -1.14 17.94
C LEU A 101 7.28 -1.52 18.84
N ALA A 102 7.15 -2.56 19.67
CA ALA A 102 8.26 -3.08 20.47
C ALA A 102 9.38 -3.65 19.58
N CYS A 103 9.06 -4.44 18.56
CA CYS A 103 10.04 -4.97 17.62
C CYS A 103 10.82 -3.86 16.90
N LEU A 104 10.16 -2.74 16.53
CA LEU A 104 10.85 -1.58 15.94
C LEU A 104 11.89 -0.97 16.88
N LEU A 105 11.65 -0.99 18.19
CA LEU A 105 12.63 -0.54 19.19
C LEU A 105 13.87 -1.44 19.19
N ASP A 106 13.68 -2.75 19.03
CA ASP A 106 14.77 -3.73 19.02
C ASP A 106 15.67 -3.60 17.80
N PHE A 107 15.09 -3.21 16.65
CA PHE A 107 15.81 -2.98 15.40
C PHE A 107 16.62 -1.67 15.36
N LEU A 108 16.50 -0.79 16.37
CA LEU A 108 17.29 0.43 16.41
C LEU A 108 18.79 0.13 16.54
N PRO A 109 19.65 0.85 15.80
CA PRO A 109 21.10 0.62 15.83
C PRO A 109 21.70 0.86 17.21
N ALA A 110 22.85 0.25 17.46
CA ALA A 110 23.62 0.48 18.67
C ALA A 110 23.96 1.97 18.82
N GLY A 111 23.85 2.50 20.04
CA GLY A 111 24.08 3.92 20.35
C GLY A 111 22.82 4.79 20.44
N VAL A 112 21.66 4.28 20.02
CA VAL A 112 20.38 4.98 20.26
C VAL A 112 19.94 4.78 21.71
N ASN A 113 19.62 5.87 22.42
CA ASN A 113 19.09 5.81 23.77
C ASN A 113 17.63 5.32 23.76
N ARG A 114 17.44 4.01 23.87
CA ARG A 114 16.13 3.33 23.85
C ARG A 114 15.22 3.74 25.01
N ALA A 115 15.79 4.13 26.16
CA ALA A 115 15.01 4.44 27.37
C ALA A 115 14.12 5.70 27.23
N LYS A 116 14.44 6.60 26.28
CA LYS A 116 13.65 7.81 26.01
C LYS A 116 12.61 7.63 24.91
N ILE A 117 12.59 6.47 24.25
CA ILE A 117 11.74 6.22 23.08
C ILE A 117 10.45 5.55 23.53
N THR A 118 9.32 6.15 23.20
CA THR A 118 7.99 5.63 23.54
C THR A 118 7.35 4.95 22.32
N PRO A 119 6.38 4.04 22.52
CA PRO A 119 5.64 3.44 21.41
C PRO A 119 4.96 4.49 20.50
N LEU A 120 4.50 5.61 21.07
CA LEU A 120 3.91 6.70 20.32
C LEU A 120 4.92 7.35 19.36
N THR A 121 6.13 7.62 19.85
CA THR A 121 7.20 8.20 19.01
C THR A 121 7.64 7.26 17.90
N LEU A 122 7.71 5.94 18.15
CA LEU A 122 8.00 4.94 17.11
C LEU A 122 6.91 4.86 16.06
N LYS A 123 5.64 4.92 16.48
CA LYS A 123 4.50 4.97 15.56
C LYS A 123 4.61 6.17 14.64
N GLU A 124 4.88 7.36 15.18
CA GLU A 124 5.01 8.59 14.38
C GLU A 124 6.24 8.59 13.48
N ALA A 125 7.33 7.95 13.92
CA ALA A 125 8.59 7.88 13.18
C ALA A 125 8.55 6.90 12.00
N TYR A 126 8.01 5.69 12.20
CA TYR A 126 8.21 4.58 11.26
C TYR A 126 6.92 4.05 10.62
N VAL A 127 5.75 4.27 11.24
CA VAL A 127 4.48 3.76 10.73
C VAL A 127 3.88 4.77 9.75
N GLN A 128 3.76 4.36 8.50
CA GLN A 128 3.15 5.17 7.44
C GLN A 128 1.63 5.06 7.43
N LYS A 129 1.11 3.86 7.69
CA LYS A 129 -0.33 3.58 7.67
C LYS A 129 -0.67 2.56 8.74
N LEU A 130 -1.75 2.81 9.47
CA LEU A 130 -2.31 1.87 10.44
C LEU A 130 -3.81 1.74 10.15
N VAL A 131 -4.27 0.52 9.94
CA VAL A 131 -5.67 0.20 9.66
C VAL A 131 -6.13 -0.87 10.62
N LYS A 132 -7.34 -0.70 11.13
CA LYS A 132 -8.05 -1.70 11.91
C LYS A 132 -9.43 -1.88 11.32
N VAL A 133 -9.79 -3.13 11.03
CA VAL A 133 -11.13 -3.51 10.59
C VAL A 133 -11.66 -4.56 11.55
N CYS A 134 -12.80 -4.28 12.15
CA CYS A 134 -13.49 -5.17 13.06
C CYS A 134 -15.00 -5.06 12.79
N THR A 135 -15.48 -5.89 11.87
CA THR A 135 -16.90 -6.05 11.51
C THR A 135 -17.29 -7.50 11.73
N ASP A 136 -18.58 -7.83 11.50
CA ASP A 136 -19.08 -9.20 11.63
C ASP A 136 -18.42 -10.18 10.65
N THR A 137 -17.88 -9.67 9.54
CA THR A 137 -17.30 -10.50 8.46
C THR A 137 -15.80 -10.30 8.28
N ASP A 138 -15.29 -9.10 8.59
CA ASP A 138 -13.90 -8.72 8.40
C ASP A 138 -13.25 -8.34 9.74
N ARG A 139 -12.21 -9.10 10.13
CA ARG A 139 -11.44 -8.89 11.36
C ARG A 139 -9.95 -8.97 11.03
N TRP A 140 -9.34 -7.81 10.85
CA TRP A 140 -7.93 -7.71 10.51
C TRP A 140 -7.31 -6.35 10.86
N SER A 141 -6.00 -6.34 11.05
CA SER A 141 -5.17 -5.16 11.33
C SER A 141 -4.04 -5.07 10.30
N LEU A 142 -3.63 -3.86 9.95
CA LEU A 142 -2.51 -3.62 9.04
C LEU A 142 -1.63 -2.50 9.58
N ILE A 143 -0.32 -2.74 9.58
CA ILE A 143 0.72 -1.79 9.95
C ILE A 143 1.72 -1.72 8.78
N SER A 144 1.70 -0.60 8.06
CA SER A 144 2.59 -0.33 6.93
C SER A 144 3.77 0.51 7.40
N LEU A 145 4.98 -0.01 7.25
CA LEU A 145 6.24 0.62 7.63
C LEU A 145 6.81 1.39 6.45
N SER A 146 7.28 2.61 6.70
CA SER A 146 7.64 3.53 5.62
C SER A 146 8.91 3.10 4.90
N ASN A 147 8.84 3.04 3.56
CA ASN A 147 10.02 2.97 2.70
C ASN A 147 9.93 4.04 1.61
N LYS A 148 10.89 4.98 1.62
CA LYS A 148 10.94 6.09 0.65
C LYS A 148 11.18 5.63 -0.79
N SER A 149 11.63 4.39 -1.01
CA SER A 149 11.72 3.81 -2.35
C SER A 149 10.38 3.30 -2.90
N GLY A 150 9.28 3.49 -2.17
CA GLY A 150 7.94 3.04 -2.55
C GLY A 150 7.66 1.55 -2.30
N LYS A 151 8.60 0.81 -1.71
CA LYS A 151 8.47 -0.61 -1.35
C LYS A 151 8.23 -0.80 0.15
N ASN A 152 7.01 -0.53 0.61
CA ASN A 152 6.72 -0.58 2.04
C ASN A 152 6.70 -2.01 2.55
N VAL A 153 6.89 -2.19 3.85
CA VAL A 153 6.68 -3.47 4.53
C VAL A 153 5.32 -3.41 5.19
N GLU A 154 4.40 -4.26 4.76
CA GLU A 154 3.05 -4.30 5.33
C GLU A 154 2.90 -5.55 6.18
N LEU A 155 2.70 -5.35 7.48
CA LEU A 155 2.39 -6.40 8.43
C LEU A 155 0.88 -6.46 8.58
N LYS A 156 0.25 -7.50 8.04
CA LYS A 156 -1.18 -7.71 8.07
C LYS A 156 -1.53 -8.87 9.01
N PHE A 157 -2.32 -8.59 10.03
CA PHE A 157 -2.80 -9.57 10.99
C PHE A 157 -4.25 -9.90 10.66
N VAL A 158 -4.53 -11.15 10.29
CA VAL A 158 -5.83 -11.55 9.74
C VAL A 158 -6.42 -12.67 10.57
N ASP A 159 -7.65 -12.45 11.05
CA ASP A 159 -8.53 -13.47 11.62
C ASP A 159 -9.55 -13.89 10.55
N SER A 160 -10.36 -12.94 10.08
CA SER A 160 -11.28 -13.13 8.96
C SER A 160 -11.18 -12.00 7.95
N VAL A 161 -11.28 -12.34 6.67
CA VAL A 161 -11.41 -11.36 5.60
C VAL A 161 -12.24 -11.95 4.47
N ARG A 162 -13.27 -11.23 4.08
CA ARG A 162 -14.18 -11.61 3.00
C ARG A 162 -13.50 -11.47 1.64
N ARG A 163 -12.81 -10.34 1.42
CA ARG A 163 -12.21 -9.97 0.14
C ARG A 163 -10.72 -10.25 0.16
N GLN A 164 -10.35 -11.38 -0.42
CA GLN A 164 -9.00 -11.92 -0.33
C GLN A 164 -8.12 -11.57 -1.53
N PHE A 165 -8.72 -11.28 -2.69
CA PHE A 165 -8.00 -10.91 -3.90
C PHE A 165 -8.87 -10.01 -4.80
N GLU A 166 -8.26 -9.38 -5.80
CA GLU A 166 -8.99 -8.60 -6.81
C GLU A 166 -8.92 -9.27 -8.19
N PHE A 167 -7.72 -9.71 -8.58
CA PHE A 167 -7.47 -10.43 -9.83
C PHE A 167 -6.63 -11.68 -9.57
N SER A 168 -6.77 -12.69 -10.43
CA SER A 168 -6.00 -13.94 -10.34
C SER A 168 -4.47 -13.73 -10.29
N VAL A 169 -3.96 -12.68 -10.93
CA VAL A 169 -2.52 -12.39 -11.00
C VAL A 169 -1.95 -11.85 -9.69
N ASP A 170 -2.80 -11.47 -8.73
CA ASP A 170 -2.42 -10.94 -7.41
C ASP A 170 -3.00 -11.76 -6.25
N SER A 171 -3.62 -12.91 -6.55
CA SER A 171 -4.28 -13.76 -5.56
C SER A 171 -3.36 -14.77 -4.88
N PHE A 172 -2.05 -14.69 -5.11
CA PHE A 172 -1.11 -15.67 -4.59
C PHE A 172 -0.74 -15.40 -3.14
N GLN A 173 -0.60 -16.49 -2.39
CA GLN A 173 0.00 -16.47 -1.07
C GLN A 173 0.97 -17.64 -0.93
N ILE A 174 2.15 -17.39 -0.38
CA ILE A 174 3.17 -18.42 -0.16
C ILE A 174 3.32 -18.65 1.34
N ILE A 175 3.15 -19.89 1.78
CA ILE A 175 3.30 -20.27 3.19
C ILE A 175 4.77 -20.24 3.55
N LEU A 176 5.13 -19.47 4.58
CA LEU A 176 6.53 -19.25 4.96
C LEU A 176 7.03 -20.21 6.04
N ASP A 177 6.14 -20.91 6.74
CA ASP A 177 6.46 -21.68 7.96
C ASP A 177 7.61 -22.69 7.75
N SER A 178 7.57 -23.50 6.70
CA SER A 178 8.62 -24.48 6.38
C SER A 178 9.99 -23.81 6.15
N LEU A 179 10.00 -22.66 5.47
CA LEU A 179 11.23 -21.93 5.15
C LEU A 179 11.82 -21.24 6.39
N LEU A 180 10.95 -20.69 7.24
CA LEU A 180 11.35 -20.07 8.51
C LEU A 180 11.92 -21.11 9.48
N LEU A 181 11.28 -22.29 9.59
CA LEU A 181 11.74 -23.40 10.41
C LEU A 181 13.10 -23.93 9.91
N PHE A 182 13.26 -24.09 8.60
CA PHE A 182 14.52 -24.54 8.01
C PHE A 182 15.69 -23.62 8.42
N GLY A 183 15.49 -22.30 8.36
CA GLY A 183 16.52 -21.33 8.76
C GLY A 183 16.86 -21.33 10.25
N GLN A 184 15.98 -21.85 11.11
CA GLN A 184 16.22 -21.97 12.55
C GLN A 184 16.95 -23.28 12.91
N CYS A 185 16.70 -24.35 12.14
CA CYS A 185 17.19 -25.69 12.47
C CYS A 185 18.40 -26.13 11.64
N SER A 186 18.59 -25.62 10.43
CA SER A 186 19.68 -26.04 9.54
C SER A 186 20.88 -25.10 9.64
N SER A 187 22.06 -25.67 9.92
CA SER A 187 23.35 -24.99 9.74
C SER A 187 23.85 -25.01 8.30
N THR A 188 23.25 -25.86 7.45
CA THR A 188 23.65 -26.05 6.05
C THR A 188 22.87 -25.09 5.15
N PRO A 189 23.54 -24.36 4.23
CA PRO A 189 22.87 -23.48 3.28
C PRO A 189 21.99 -24.29 2.32
N MET A 190 20.92 -23.67 1.82
CA MET A 190 20.03 -24.34 0.87
C MET A 190 20.71 -24.59 -0.48
N SER A 191 20.34 -25.71 -1.08
CA SER A 191 20.71 -26.09 -2.44
C SER A 191 19.53 -26.74 -3.16
N GLU A 192 19.65 -26.96 -4.47
CA GLU A 192 18.62 -27.65 -5.25
C GLU A 192 18.33 -29.06 -4.71
N ALA A 193 19.35 -29.76 -4.21
CA ALA A 193 19.18 -31.08 -3.61
C ALA A 193 18.73 -31.03 -2.14
N PHE A 194 18.81 -29.87 -1.48
CA PHE A 194 18.53 -29.71 -0.06
C PHE A 194 17.88 -28.36 0.23
N HIS A 195 16.54 -28.34 0.19
CA HIS A 195 15.72 -27.18 0.50
C HIS A 195 14.37 -27.64 1.08
N PRO A 196 13.69 -26.82 1.90
CA PRO A 196 12.40 -27.17 2.46
C PRO A 196 11.31 -27.17 1.38
N THR A 197 10.31 -28.03 1.56
CA THR A 197 9.09 -27.98 0.74
C THR A 197 8.28 -26.73 1.12
N VAL A 198 8.13 -25.82 0.16
CA VAL A 198 7.35 -24.59 0.30
C VAL A 198 6.10 -24.69 -0.57
N THR A 199 4.94 -24.33 -0.01
CA THR A 199 3.65 -24.41 -0.69
C THR A 199 3.13 -23.03 -1.03
N GLY A 200 2.71 -22.85 -2.28
CA GLY A 200 1.99 -21.68 -2.76
C GLY A 200 0.50 -21.98 -2.90
N GLU A 201 -0.36 -21.03 -2.55
CA GLU A 201 -1.80 -21.12 -2.73
C GLU A 201 -2.31 -19.93 -3.55
N SER A 202 -3.48 -20.12 -4.17
CA SER A 202 -4.17 -19.06 -4.92
C SER A 202 -5.56 -18.86 -4.34
N LEU A 203 -5.83 -17.63 -3.88
CA LEU A 203 -7.12 -17.20 -3.36
C LEU A 203 -8.18 -17.08 -4.46
N TYR A 204 -7.76 -17.04 -5.74
CA TYR A 204 -8.62 -17.17 -6.91
C TYR A 204 -9.26 -18.58 -7.03
N GLY A 205 -8.65 -19.58 -6.38
CA GLY A 205 -9.13 -20.97 -6.32
C GLY A 205 -8.14 -21.96 -6.92
N ASP A 206 -8.09 -22.03 -8.25
CA ASP A 206 -7.15 -22.88 -8.96
C ASP A 206 -5.77 -22.20 -9.06
N PHE A 207 -4.73 -22.88 -8.57
CA PHE A 207 -3.38 -22.34 -8.55
C PHE A 207 -2.73 -22.36 -9.93
N ALA A 208 -2.89 -23.45 -10.67
CA ALA A 208 -2.31 -23.62 -12.00
C ALA A 208 -2.97 -22.65 -12.98
N GLU A 209 -4.30 -22.47 -12.91
CA GLU A 209 -5.01 -21.49 -13.74
C GLU A 209 -4.54 -20.05 -13.46
N ALA A 210 -4.44 -19.66 -12.17
CA ALA A 210 -3.95 -18.33 -11.82
C ALA A 210 -2.49 -18.12 -12.27
N LEU A 211 -1.66 -19.16 -12.15
CA LEU A 211 -0.25 -19.10 -12.58
C LEU A 211 -0.14 -19.00 -14.11
N ASP A 212 -1.03 -19.66 -14.84
CA ASP A 212 -1.15 -19.50 -16.29
C ASP A 212 -1.54 -18.07 -16.66
N HIS A 213 -2.54 -17.49 -15.98
CA HIS A 213 -2.89 -16.08 -16.16
C HIS A 213 -1.71 -15.15 -15.87
N LEU A 214 -0.90 -15.43 -14.86
CA LEU A 214 0.29 -14.64 -14.55
C LEU A 214 1.36 -14.72 -15.65
N ARG A 215 1.59 -15.91 -16.21
CA ARG A 215 2.57 -16.16 -17.29
C ARG A 215 2.14 -15.52 -18.62
N HIS A 216 0.86 -15.65 -18.95
CA HIS A 216 0.29 -15.16 -20.22
C HIS A 216 -0.30 -13.75 -20.11
N ARG A 217 -0.08 -13.07 -18.98
CA ARG A 217 -0.55 -11.72 -18.69
C ARG A 217 -2.06 -11.55 -18.93
N VAL A 218 -2.86 -12.43 -18.33
CA VAL A 218 -4.32 -12.41 -18.44
C VAL A 218 -4.94 -11.72 -17.23
N ILE A 219 -5.88 -10.80 -17.48
CA ILE A 219 -6.72 -10.21 -16.45
C ILE A 219 -7.98 -11.06 -16.30
N ALA A 220 -8.10 -11.71 -15.15
CA ALA A 220 -9.27 -12.51 -14.79
C ALA A 220 -9.62 -12.33 -13.31
N THR A 221 -10.91 -12.27 -13.02
CA THR A 221 -11.50 -12.24 -11.68
C THR A 221 -12.75 -13.13 -11.67
N ARG A 222 -13.07 -13.75 -10.53
CA ARG A 222 -14.28 -14.57 -10.35
C ARG A 222 -15.37 -13.85 -9.56
N SER A 223 -15.02 -12.75 -8.90
CA SER A 223 -15.90 -12.00 -8.01
C SER A 223 -15.87 -10.50 -8.33
N PRO A 224 -16.25 -10.10 -9.56
CA PRO A 224 -16.24 -8.69 -9.96
C PRO A 224 -17.10 -7.81 -9.04
N GLU A 225 -18.17 -8.36 -8.47
CA GLU A 225 -19.04 -7.69 -7.49
C GLU A 225 -18.35 -7.36 -6.15
N GLU A 226 -17.24 -8.03 -5.85
CA GLU A 226 -16.46 -7.78 -4.64
C GLU A 226 -15.33 -6.76 -4.85
N ILE A 227 -15.12 -6.31 -6.08
CA ILE A 227 -14.14 -5.28 -6.41
C ILE A 227 -14.68 -3.89 -5.99
N ARG A 228 -13.88 -3.12 -5.24
CA ARG A 228 -14.21 -1.75 -4.80
C ARG A 228 -13.50 -0.71 -5.67
N GLY A 229 -13.68 0.59 -5.38
CA GLY A 229 -13.14 1.70 -6.17
C GLY A 229 -11.65 1.61 -6.55
N GLY A 230 -10.80 1.00 -5.72
CA GLY A 230 -9.38 0.76 -6.04
C GLY A 230 -9.14 -0.22 -7.20
N GLY A 231 -10.10 -1.10 -7.50
CA GLY A 231 -9.94 -2.13 -8.50
C GLY A 231 -9.95 -1.63 -9.95
N LEU A 232 -10.62 -0.50 -10.26
CA LEU A 232 -10.48 0.13 -11.58
C LEU A 232 -9.07 0.65 -11.80
N LEU A 233 -8.48 1.29 -10.78
CA LEU A 233 -7.10 1.75 -10.86
C LEU A 233 -6.15 0.57 -11.06
N LYS A 234 -6.39 -0.55 -10.37
CA LYS A 234 -5.62 -1.77 -10.55
C LYS A 234 -5.82 -2.42 -11.93
N TYR A 235 -7.06 -2.44 -12.44
CA TYR A 235 -7.36 -2.91 -13.79
C TYR A 235 -6.61 -2.09 -14.85
N CYS A 236 -6.68 -0.75 -14.77
CA CYS A 236 -5.94 0.15 -15.64
C CYS A 236 -4.42 -0.07 -15.51
N HIS A 237 -3.93 -0.30 -14.30
CA HIS A 237 -2.52 -0.61 -14.03
C HIS A 237 -2.06 -1.91 -14.71
N LEU A 238 -2.91 -2.94 -14.75
CA LEU A 238 -2.65 -4.18 -15.46
C LEU A 238 -2.63 -3.96 -16.98
N LEU A 239 -3.59 -3.20 -17.52
CA LEU A 239 -3.65 -2.88 -18.96
C LEU A 239 -2.39 -2.17 -19.46
N VAL A 240 -1.90 -1.15 -18.73
CA VAL A 240 -0.68 -0.42 -19.13
C VAL A 240 0.58 -1.27 -19.05
N ARG A 241 0.56 -2.39 -18.29
CA ARG A 241 1.64 -3.39 -18.23
C ARG A 241 1.49 -4.51 -19.27
N GLY A 242 0.55 -4.35 -20.21
CA GLY A 242 0.34 -5.28 -21.31
C GLY A 242 -0.47 -6.51 -20.93
N PHE A 243 -1.14 -6.52 -19.76
CA PHE A 243 -2.10 -7.56 -19.45
C PHE A 243 -3.38 -7.37 -20.26
N ARG A 244 -4.01 -8.47 -20.65
CA ARG A 244 -5.22 -8.48 -21.47
C ARG A 244 -6.36 -9.20 -20.77
N PRO A 245 -7.59 -8.68 -20.81
CA PRO A 245 -8.75 -9.41 -20.33
C PRO A 245 -8.86 -10.79 -20.99
N ARG A 246 -9.26 -11.80 -20.22
CA ARG A 246 -9.53 -13.13 -20.77
C ARG A 246 -10.57 -13.01 -21.89
N PRO A 247 -10.31 -13.53 -23.10
CA PRO A 247 -11.30 -13.55 -24.17
C PRO A 247 -12.47 -14.45 -23.75
N THR A 248 -13.68 -13.90 -23.71
CA THR A 248 -14.90 -14.68 -23.48
C THR A 248 -15.30 -15.37 -24.78
N PRO A 249 -15.74 -16.65 -24.75
CA PRO A 249 -16.20 -17.35 -25.95
C PRO A 249 -17.52 -16.82 -26.52
N GLU A 250 -18.13 -15.79 -25.92
CA GLU A 250 -19.27 -15.08 -26.50
C GLU A 250 -19.05 -13.57 -26.40
N SER A 251 -19.54 -12.87 -27.42
CA SER A 251 -19.51 -11.42 -27.64
C SER A 251 -20.02 -10.60 -26.44
N CYS A 252 -19.20 -10.45 -25.41
CA CYS A 252 -19.37 -9.44 -24.38
C CYS A 252 -18.24 -8.45 -24.55
N SER A 253 -18.62 -7.21 -24.89
CA SER A 253 -17.78 -6.03 -24.94
C SER A 253 -16.83 -5.96 -23.72
N PRO A 254 -15.75 -5.13 -23.73
CA PRO A 254 -14.89 -4.83 -22.57
C PRO A 254 -15.66 -4.45 -21.27
N CYS A 255 -16.96 -4.20 -21.45
CA CYS A 255 -18.02 -3.93 -20.51
C CYS A 255 -18.42 -5.08 -19.56
N SER A 256 -17.88 -6.30 -19.57
CA SER A 256 -18.28 -7.30 -18.54
C SER A 256 -17.61 -7.04 -17.17
N ILE A 257 -16.42 -6.44 -17.15
CA ILE A 257 -15.77 -5.91 -15.93
C ILE A 257 -16.29 -4.48 -15.63
N LEU A 258 -16.82 -3.78 -16.64
CA LEU A 258 -17.29 -2.39 -16.59
C LEU A 258 -18.82 -2.24 -16.78
N LYS A 259 -19.62 -3.29 -16.57
CA LYS A 259 -21.10 -3.23 -16.62
C LYS A 259 -21.56 -2.38 -15.41
N PRO A 260 -22.78 -1.81 -15.41
CA PRO A 260 -23.10 -0.50 -14.81
C PRO A 260 -23.06 -0.40 -13.28
N THR A 261 -22.47 -1.35 -12.56
CA THR A 261 -22.14 -1.19 -11.14
C THR A 261 -20.85 -0.41 -10.91
N PHE A 262 -19.89 -0.41 -11.86
CA PHE A 262 -18.58 0.20 -11.62
C PHE A 262 -18.54 1.73 -11.85
N LEU A 263 -19.40 2.26 -12.73
CA LEU A 263 -19.49 3.70 -13.01
C LEU A 263 -20.58 4.44 -12.20
N GLU A 264 -21.53 3.74 -11.59
CA GLU A 264 -22.59 4.36 -10.77
C GLU A 264 -22.19 4.62 -9.30
N ILE A 265 -21.04 4.11 -8.83
CA ILE A 265 -20.60 4.22 -7.42
C ILE A 265 -19.74 5.47 -7.16
N ILE A 266 -19.51 6.33 -8.16
CA ILE A 266 -18.76 7.57 -7.98
C ILE A 266 -19.71 8.78 -8.08
N PRO A 267 -20.18 9.37 -6.97
CA PRO A 267 -20.60 10.76 -6.99
C PRO A 267 -19.32 11.61 -7.05
N PHE A 268 -18.89 11.97 -8.26
CA PHE A 268 -17.84 12.96 -8.47
C PHE A 268 -18.50 14.33 -8.61
N GLU A 269 -18.71 15.00 -7.48
CA GLU A 269 -19.02 16.42 -7.45
C GLU A 269 -17.78 17.14 -6.89
N ILE A 270 -16.73 17.25 -7.71
CA ILE A 270 -15.70 18.27 -7.47
C ILE A 270 -16.22 19.53 -8.14
N SER A 271 -16.97 20.33 -7.38
CA SER A 271 -17.22 21.72 -7.74
C SER A 271 -15.95 22.51 -7.39
N SER A 272 -15.03 22.62 -8.34
CA SER A 272 -13.93 23.59 -8.22
C SER A 272 -14.50 24.98 -8.52
N GLN A 273 -14.95 25.69 -7.49
CA GLN A 273 -15.10 27.14 -7.60
C GLN A 273 -13.71 27.78 -7.46
N PHE A 274 -12.99 27.86 -8.56
CA PHE A 274 -12.00 28.92 -8.78
C PHE A 274 -12.72 30.03 -9.54
N GLU A 275 -13.45 30.88 -8.83
CA GLU A 275 -13.77 32.22 -9.35
C GLU A 275 -12.70 33.17 -8.82
N GLY A 276 -11.82 33.60 -9.72
CA GLY A 276 -10.85 34.65 -9.45
C GLY A 276 -11.58 35.97 -9.21
N ALA A 277 -11.60 36.41 -7.95
CA ALA A 277 -11.99 37.77 -7.61
C ALA A 277 -10.79 38.70 -7.80
N VAL A 278 -10.79 39.42 -8.93
CA VAL A 278 -10.04 40.67 -9.06
C VAL A 278 -10.82 41.74 -8.31
N SER A 279 -10.31 42.20 -7.17
CA SER A 279 -10.84 43.39 -6.48
C SER A 279 -10.08 44.64 -6.91
N PRO A 280 -10.75 45.78 -7.10
CA PRO A 280 -10.19 47.08 -6.78
C PRO A 280 -10.81 47.65 -5.50
N ALA A 281 -9.92 48.15 -4.64
CA ALA A 281 -10.04 49.18 -3.61
C ALA A 281 -11.42 49.56 -3.02
N GLY A 282 -11.50 49.57 -1.67
CA GLY A 282 -12.41 50.49 -0.95
C GLY A 282 -12.87 50.10 0.45
N ALA A 283 -12.28 50.76 1.46
CA ALA A 283 -12.85 51.17 2.76
C ALA A 283 -13.21 50.16 3.87
N LEU A 284 -12.84 50.56 5.10
CA LEU A 284 -13.10 49.96 6.42
C LEU A 284 -14.61 49.79 6.73
N THR A 285 -15.01 48.77 7.49
CA THR A 285 -15.29 48.82 8.96
C THR A 285 -16.00 47.57 9.49
N ASP A 286 -15.61 47.19 10.71
CA ASP A 286 -16.31 46.54 11.83
C ASP A 286 -16.93 45.10 11.79
N LYS A 287 -16.42 44.30 12.75
CA LYS A 287 -17.02 43.25 13.60
C LYS A 287 -18.34 42.56 13.18
N GLN A 288 -18.29 41.23 12.98
CA GLN A 288 -18.95 40.22 13.84
C GLN A 288 -18.76 38.79 13.29
N ALA A 289 -18.50 37.82 14.16
CA ALA A 289 -18.45 36.41 13.83
C ALA A 289 -19.87 35.80 13.84
N PRO A 290 -20.27 34.97 12.85
CA PRO A 290 -21.50 34.22 12.95
C PRO A 290 -21.25 32.77 13.38
N VAL A 291 -21.98 32.37 14.41
CA VAL A 291 -22.25 30.99 14.84
C VAL A 291 -23.17 30.34 13.81
N ILE A 292 -22.87 29.11 13.36
CA ILE A 292 -23.76 28.34 12.47
C ILE A 292 -24.23 27.07 13.20
N THR A 293 -25.52 27.06 13.53
CA THR A 293 -26.30 25.88 13.94
C THR A 293 -26.90 25.26 12.68
N SER A 294 -26.80 23.94 12.49
CA SER A 294 -27.39 23.24 11.33
C SER A 294 -28.61 22.41 11.75
N THR A 295 -29.78 22.73 11.20
CA THR A 295 -30.98 21.89 11.23
C THR A 295 -31.12 21.13 9.91
N VAL A 296 -31.45 19.84 9.99
CA VAL A 296 -31.64 18.95 8.83
C VAL A 296 -33.09 19.05 8.33
N THR A 297 -33.29 19.27 7.03
CA THR A 297 -34.57 19.05 6.35
C THR A 297 -34.39 18.12 5.15
N HIS A 298 -35.19 17.05 5.11
CA HIS A 298 -35.25 16.09 4.01
C HIS A 298 -36.25 16.58 2.95
N ASN A 299 -35.87 16.58 1.67
CA ASN A 299 -36.80 16.53 0.54
C ASN A 299 -36.21 15.71 -0.62
N PRO A 300 -37.00 14.87 -1.31
CA PRO A 300 -36.53 14.04 -2.43
C PRO A 300 -36.56 14.82 -3.77
N PRO A 301 -35.66 14.53 -4.73
CA PRO A 301 -35.66 15.23 -6.01
C PRO A 301 -36.69 14.67 -7.00
N ARG A 302 -37.33 15.59 -7.75
CA ARG A 302 -38.23 15.32 -8.89
C ARG A 302 -37.42 14.99 -10.15
N VAL A 303 -37.87 13.96 -10.88
CA VAL A 303 -37.38 13.59 -12.22
C VAL A 303 -37.97 14.54 -13.26
N THR A 304 -37.11 15.13 -14.10
CA THR A 304 -37.53 15.91 -15.28
C THR A 304 -37.04 15.19 -16.52
N THR A 305 -37.96 14.73 -17.37
CA THR A 305 -37.69 14.07 -18.65
C THR A 305 -37.38 15.11 -19.73
N LEU A 306 -36.28 14.92 -20.47
CA LEU A 306 -35.96 15.65 -21.71
C LEU A 306 -36.32 14.79 -22.93
N PRO A 307 -36.82 15.38 -24.05
CA PRO A 307 -37.38 14.62 -25.17
C PRO A 307 -36.33 14.07 -26.14
N CYS A 308 -36.57 12.85 -26.63
CA CYS A 308 -35.80 12.18 -27.68
C CYS A 308 -35.97 12.84 -29.05
N TYR A 309 -34.86 13.23 -29.69
CA TYR A 309 -34.84 13.59 -31.11
C TYR A 309 -34.73 12.33 -31.99
N HIS A 310 -35.84 11.94 -32.62
CA HIS A 310 -35.84 10.97 -33.72
C HIS A 310 -35.42 11.63 -35.03
N LYS A 311 -34.24 11.29 -35.57
CA LYS A 311 -33.93 11.50 -36.99
C LYS A 311 -34.46 10.32 -37.80
N ARG A 312 -35.54 10.54 -38.56
CA ARG A 312 -36.05 9.59 -39.57
C ARG A 312 -35.05 9.48 -40.71
N VAL A 313 -34.59 8.27 -41.02
CA VAL A 313 -33.93 7.93 -42.29
C VAL A 313 -34.90 7.03 -43.08
N ARG A 314 -35.21 7.41 -44.32
CA ARG A 314 -36.06 6.62 -45.23
C ARG A 314 -35.29 5.40 -45.77
N PRO A 315 -35.95 4.27 -46.08
CA PRO A 315 -35.29 3.12 -46.67
C PRO A 315 -35.14 3.28 -48.19
N SER A 316 -34.02 2.82 -48.74
CA SER A 316 -33.85 2.49 -50.17
C SER A 316 -33.56 0.99 -50.30
N PRO A 317 -34.15 0.29 -51.30
CA PRO A 317 -33.97 -1.14 -51.49
C PRO A 317 -32.74 -1.44 -52.38
N PHE A 318 -32.35 -2.73 -52.40
CA PHE A 318 -31.29 -3.39 -53.20
C PHE A 318 -29.87 -3.45 -52.62
N GLY A 319 -29.53 -4.64 -52.11
CA GLY A 319 -28.50 -5.49 -52.73
C GLY A 319 -27.04 -5.32 -52.30
N THR A 320 -26.46 -6.44 -51.81
CA THR A 320 -25.03 -6.79 -51.72
C THR A 320 -24.15 -6.08 -50.68
N GLN A 321 -23.90 -6.79 -49.56
CA GLN A 321 -22.81 -6.49 -48.62
C GLN A 321 -21.46 -6.86 -49.25
N SER A 322 -20.62 -5.85 -49.49
CA SER A 322 -19.17 -6.01 -49.63
C SER A 322 -18.51 -5.32 -48.46
N HIS A 323 -17.60 -6.02 -47.80
CA HIS A 323 -16.80 -5.49 -46.69
C HIS A 323 -15.84 -4.42 -47.21
N VAL A 324 -15.96 -3.20 -46.70
CA VAL A 324 -14.92 -2.16 -46.83
C VAL A 324 -14.49 -1.78 -45.42
N CYS A 325 -13.30 -2.22 -45.02
CA CYS A 325 -12.60 -1.72 -43.83
C CYS A 325 -12.24 -0.25 -44.06
N THR A 326 -12.80 0.65 -43.27
CA THR A 326 -12.26 2.01 -43.12
C THR A 326 -11.20 2.02 -42.02
N PRO A 327 -10.02 2.61 -42.26
CA PRO A 327 -8.95 2.66 -41.27
C PRO A 327 -9.30 3.64 -40.13
N ILE A 328 -8.96 3.24 -38.90
CA ILE A 328 -9.01 4.08 -37.70
C ILE A 328 -8.03 5.26 -37.89
N PRO A 329 -8.40 6.50 -37.53
CA PRO A 329 -7.46 7.62 -37.60
C PRO A 329 -6.29 7.36 -36.67
N GLN A 330 -5.07 7.30 -37.21
CA GLN A 330 -3.85 7.30 -36.41
C GLN A 330 -3.72 8.67 -35.73
N LEU A 331 -3.72 8.68 -34.39
CA LEU A 331 -3.28 9.85 -33.64
C LEU A 331 -1.77 10.05 -33.80
N PRO A 332 -1.28 11.29 -33.94
CA PRO A 332 0.15 11.58 -34.12
C PRO A 332 0.97 11.18 -32.88
N PRO A 333 2.23 10.72 -33.03
CA PRO A 333 2.99 10.05 -31.97
C PRO A 333 3.75 11.00 -31.03
N HIS A 334 3.27 12.23 -30.83
CA HIS A 334 3.92 13.16 -29.91
C HIS A 334 2.89 13.92 -29.09
N ILE A 335 3.18 14.05 -27.79
CA ILE A 335 2.41 14.68 -26.71
C ILE A 335 1.55 13.69 -25.92
N LEU A 336 2.22 12.98 -24.99
CA LEU A 336 1.90 12.92 -23.55
C LEU A 336 2.82 11.88 -22.90
N ASN A 337 4.03 12.29 -22.52
CA ASN A 337 4.89 11.50 -21.65
C ASN A 337 4.31 11.57 -20.23
N TRP A 338 3.44 10.62 -19.88
CA TRP A 338 2.82 10.53 -18.55
C TRP A 338 3.81 10.16 -17.43
N GLY A 339 5.06 9.80 -17.78
CA GLY A 339 6.14 9.62 -16.80
C GLY A 339 6.50 10.90 -16.05
N ASP A 340 6.51 12.05 -16.74
CA ASP A 340 6.96 13.33 -16.16
C ASP A 340 5.91 13.97 -15.23
N ILE A 341 4.64 13.59 -15.38
CA ILE A 341 3.52 14.13 -14.57
C ILE A 341 3.47 13.43 -13.20
N LEU A 342 3.87 12.16 -13.11
CA LEU A 342 3.89 11.44 -11.83
C LEU A 342 5.15 11.74 -10.99
N GLU A 343 6.27 12.11 -11.62
CA GLU A 343 7.46 12.57 -10.87
C GLU A 343 7.30 13.97 -10.27
N ARG A 344 6.59 14.88 -10.94
CA ARG A 344 6.37 16.25 -10.45
C ARG A 344 5.36 16.39 -9.30
N VAL A 345 4.53 15.37 -9.05
CA VAL A 345 3.61 15.37 -7.89
C VAL A 345 4.32 14.87 -6.61
N SER A 346 5.55 14.35 -6.70
CA SER A 346 6.29 13.81 -5.55
C SER A 346 7.47 14.68 -5.06
N LEU A 347 7.70 15.86 -5.64
CA LEU A 347 8.83 16.74 -5.29
C LEU A 347 8.41 18.21 -5.22
N GLU A 348 7.73 18.60 -4.14
CA GLU A 348 7.69 19.99 -3.66
C GLU A 348 7.90 19.96 -2.13
N PRO A 349 9.05 20.38 -1.61
CA PRO A 349 9.19 20.65 -0.19
C PRO A 349 8.57 22.02 0.12
N ASP A 350 7.69 22.03 1.11
CA ASP A 350 7.05 23.22 1.68
C ASP A 350 8.12 24.25 2.14
N GLN A 351 8.43 25.23 1.29
CA GLN A 351 9.21 26.41 1.67
C GLN A 351 8.26 27.50 2.18
N GLY A 352 7.80 27.32 3.42
CA GLY A 352 7.22 28.38 4.23
C GLY A 352 8.32 29.30 4.78
N GLY A 353 8.66 30.35 4.04
CA GLY A 353 9.59 31.40 4.47
C GLY A 353 9.07 32.16 5.69
N LYS A 354 9.83 32.10 6.80
CA LYS A 354 9.80 33.14 7.84
C LYS A 354 10.90 34.14 7.54
N GLN A 355 10.49 35.35 7.15
CA GLN A 355 11.31 36.54 7.26
C GLN A 355 11.60 36.80 8.74
N SER A 356 12.88 36.91 9.10
CA SER A 356 13.31 37.65 10.29
C SER A 356 14.49 38.51 9.92
N ALA A 357 14.38 39.77 10.31
CA ALA A 357 15.21 40.87 9.90
C ALA A 357 16.67 40.69 10.32
N ASN A 358 17.56 41.05 9.39
CA ASN A 358 18.97 41.28 9.65
C ASN A 358 19.14 42.46 10.62
N LEU A 359 19.81 42.22 11.74
CA LEU A 359 20.58 43.24 12.45
C LEU A 359 22.05 42.86 12.41
N SER A 360 22.83 43.86 12.02
CA SER A 360 24.24 43.83 11.66
C SER A 360 25.19 43.50 12.81
N THR A 361 26.30 42.90 12.40
CA THR A 361 27.48 42.44 13.14
C THR A 361 28.37 43.55 13.73
N GLY A 362 29.00 43.24 14.86
CA GLY A 362 30.21 43.87 15.43
C GLY A 362 30.65 43.15 16.73
N PRO A 363 31.93 43.12 17.11
CA PRO A 363 32.75 41.90 16.97
C PRO A 363 33.31 41.27 18.27
N ASP A 364 33.89 40.08 18.08
CA ASP A 364 35.01 39.43 18.78
C ASP A 364 35.02 39.26 20.32
N CYS A 365 35.03 38.00 20.76
CA CYS A 365 35.94 37.53 21.82
C CYS A 365 36.19 36.01 21.72
N GLN A 366 37.46 35.65 21.55
CA GLN A 366 37.99 34.28 21.57
C GLN A 366 37.99 33.65 22.97
N PRO A 367 37.95 32.31 23.09
CA PRO A 367 38.11 31.63 24.38
C PRO A 367 39.60 31.40 24.71
N LYS A 368 40.01 31.73 25.95
CA LYS A 368 41.29 31.31 26.54
C LYS A 368 41.10 30.06 27.42
N PRO A 369 42.11 29.16 27.51
CA PRO A 369 42.05 27.95 28.33
C PRO A 369 42.71 28.09 29.72
N ASN A 370 42.39 27.10 30.57
CA ASN A 370 43.03 26.65 31.82
C ASN A 370 43.00 27.54 33.07
N ARG A 371 42.42 26.99 34.15
CA ARG A 371 43.17 26.63 35.37
C ARG A 371 42.41 25.68 36.30
N SER A 372 43.14 24.66 36.71
CA SER A 372 42.90 23.75 37.83
C SER A 372 42.73 24.48 39.18
N CYS A 373 41.85 23.97 40.04
CA CYS A 373 42.18 23.81 41.46
C CYS A 373 41.21 22.84 42.15
N SER A 374 41.81 21.84 42.80
CA SER A 374 41.19 20.89 43.71
C SER A 374 40.69 21.57 44.98
N ARG A 375 39.58 21.09 45.56
CA ARG A 375 39.49 20.68 46.98
C ARG A 375 38.09 20.14 47.30
N ASN A 376 38.10 18.98 47.97
CA ASN A 376 37.01 18.35 48.71
C ASN A 376 36.40 19.31 49.74
N CYS A 377 35.10 19.17 49.99
CA CYS A 377 34.53 18.71 51.27
C CYS A 377 33.00 18.61 51.15
N GLN A 378 32.42 17.43 51.43
CA GLN A 378 31.02 17.27 51.82
C GLN A 378 30.91 17.38 53.38
N PRO A 379 29.76 17.08 54.03
CA PRO A 379 28.89 18.09 54.62
C PRO A 379 28.74 17.92 56.15
N GLU A 380 28.08 18.86 56.83
CA GLU A 380 27.46 18.57 58.14
C GLU A 380 26.00 19.01 58.14
N GLU A 381 25.13 18.01 58.28
CA GLU A 381 23.86 18.08 59.01
C GLU A 381 24.16 17.94 60.51
N SER A 382 23.30 18.58 61.33
CA SER A 382 23.11 18.48 62.80
C SER A 382 23.85 19.50 63.66
#